data_AF-A0A6V7M966-F1
#
_entry.id   AF-A0A6V7M966-F1
#
_cell.length_a   1.000
_cell.length_b   1.000
_cell.length_c   1.000
_cell.angle_alpha   90.00
_cell.angle_beta   90.00
_cell.angle_gamma   90.00
#
_symmetry.space_group_name_H-M   'P 1'
#
loop_
_entity.id
_entity.type
_entity.pdbx_description
1 polymer ?
#
loop_
_entity_poly.entity_id
_entity_poly.type
_entity_poly.pdbx_seq_one_letter_code
_entity_poly.pdbx_strand_id
1 'polypeptide(L)'
;LTTTYKLDSRPEYARVILIWSSEADPIPKAYSTGNQISSKLLSCKNANALLILPGKNEEKQQKEVLQEGDIVSAMLLGFNQYAN
;
A
#
# COMPACT_ATOMS: atom_id res chain seq x y z
N LEU A 1 -3.20 -0.73 -6.13
CA LEU A 1 -2.34 0.49 -6.26
C LEU A 1 -2.73 1.24 -7.52
N THR A 2 -2.49 2.55 -7.59
CA THR A 2 -2.68 3.37 -8.81
C THR A 2 -1.47 3.36 -9.75
N THR A 3 -0.42 2.60 -9.41
CA THR A 3 0.78 2.40 -10.22
C THR A 3 1.29 0.97 -10.05
N THR A 4 2.19 0.53 -10.92
CA THR A 4 2.88 -0.76 -10.77
C THR A 4 3.80 -0.75 -9.54
N TYR A 5 3.96 -1.92 -8.91
CA TYR A 5 4.78 -2.08 -7.70
C TYR A 5 5.59 -3.37 -7.75
N LYS A 6 6.92 -3.26 -7.63
CA LYS A 6 7.82 -4.43 -7.61
C LYS A 6 7.86 -5.01 -6.21
N LEU A 7 7.54 -6.31 -6.07
CA LEU A 7 7.61 -6.97 -4.77
C LEU A 7 9.07 -7.20 -4.32
N ASP A 8 9.31 -7.18 -3.02
CA ASP A 8 10.57 -7.60 -2.40
C ASP A 8 10.60 -9.13 -2.23
N SER A 9 11.78 -9.72 -1.99
CA SER A 9 11.85 -11.16 -1.66
C SER A 9 11.23 -11.48 -0.31
N ARG A 10 11.15 -10.50 0.59
CA ARG A 10 10.50 -10.62 1.89
C ARG A 10 9.10 -9.99 1.85
N PRO A 11 8.18 -10.46 2.69
CA PRO A 11 6.93 -9.73 2.92
C PRO A 11 7.21 -8.28 3.30
N GLU A 12 6.43 -7.35 2.72
CA GLU A 12 6.62 -5.91 2.89
C GLU A 12 5.34 -5.23 3.37
N TYR A 13 5.49 -4.25 4.25
CA TYR A 13 4.42 -3.32 4.64
C TYR A 13 4.64 -1.96 3.96
N ALA A 14 4.00 -1.77 2.80
CA ALA A 14 4.16 -0.56 2.00
C ALA A 14 3.23 0.54 2.49
N ARG A 15 3.77 1.73 2.81
CA ARG A 15 3.02 2.91 3.26
C ARG A 15 2.26 3.54 2.10
N VAL A 16 0.97 3.74 2.30
CA VAL A 16 0.07 4.31 1.30
C VAL A 16 -0.91 5.31 1.90
N ILE A 17 -1.52 6.08 1.01
CA ILE A 17 -2.71 6.87 1.26
C ILE A 17 -3.86 6.18 0.53
N LEU A 18 -4.84 5.68 1.28
CA LEU A 18 -6.11 5.20 0.77
C LEU A 18 -7.07 6.37 0.61
N ILE A 19 -7.66 6.50 -0.57
CA ILE A 19 -8.65 7.53 -0.90
C ILE A 19 -9.85 6.83 -1.53
N TRP A 20 -11.04 7.08 -0.97
CA TRP A 20 -12.31 6.76 -1.60
C TRP A 20 -12.64 7.87 -2.58
N SER A 21 -12.80 7.55 -3.88
CA SER A 21 -13.08 8.58 -4.89
C SER A 21 -14.55 9.01 -4.88
N SER A 22 -15.44 8.14 -4.39
CA SER A 22 -16.86 8.37 -4.17
C SER A 22 -17.33 7.54 -2.97
N GLU A 23 -18.40 7.96 -2.30
CA GLU A 23 -19.06 7.16 -1.25
C GLU A 23 -19.61 5.83 -1.78
N ALA A 24 -19.87 5.73 -3.09
CA ALA A 24 -20.34 4.53 -3.73
C ALA A 24 -19.22 3.50 -4.04
N ASP A 25 -17.95 3.88 -3.90
CA ASP A 25 -16.84 2.99 -4.24
C ASP A 25 -16.61 1.95 -3.14
N PRO A 26 -16.73 0.65 -3.43
CA PRO A 26 -16.57 -0.40 -2.43
C PRO A 26 -15.11 -0.60 -2.00
N ILE A 27 -14.13 -0.13 -2.79
CA ILE A 27 -12.70 -0.33 -2.57
C ILE A 27 -11.97 1.00 -2.77
N PRO A 28 -11.17 1.47 -1.78
CA PRO A 28 -10.37 2.68 -1.93
C PRO A 28 -9.21 2.47 -2.90
N LYS A 29 -8.79 3.56 -3.56
CA LYS A 29 -7.56 3.58 -4.34
C LYS A 29 -6.36 3.80 -3.43
N ALA A 30 -5.31 3.02 -3.63
CA ALA A 30 -4.07 3.11 -2.86
C ALA A 30 -2.98 3.87 -3.62
N TYR A 31 -2.55 5.00 -3.06
CA TYR A 31 -1.49 5.87 -3.57
C TYR A 31 -0.21 5.66 -2.75
N SER A 32 0.89 5.32 -3.41
CA SER A 32 2.19 5.18 -2.75
C SER A 32 2.68 6.52 -2.20
N THR A 33 3.29 6.53 -1.01
CA THR A 33 3.95 7.72 -0.43
C THR A 33 5.35 7.97 -1.01
N GLY A 34 5.70 7.29 -2.11
CA GLY A 34 7.01 7.35 -2.76
C GLY A 34 7.93 6.20 -2.30
N ASN A 35 9.23 6.48 -2.24
CA ASN A 35 10.23 5.46 -1.89
C ASN A 35 9.99 4.90 -0.48
N GLN A 36 9.90 3.56 -0.38
CA GLN A 36 9.61 2.83 0.85
C GLN A 36 10.84 2.56 1.75
N ILE A 37 11.93 3.31 1.53
CA ILE A 37 13.18 3.18 2.29
C ILE A 37 12.94 3.56 3.75
N SER A 38 13.33 2.68 4.68
CA SER A 38 13.08 2.81 6.12
C SER A 38 13.71 4.06 6.76
N SER A 39 14.87 4.51 6.26
CA SER A 39 15.54 5.72 6.75
C SER A 39 14.85 7.02 6.33
N LYS A 40 13.89 6.96 5.40
CA LYS A 40 13.14 8.13 4.93
C LYS A 40 11.81 8.22 5.66
N LEU A 41 11.85 8.72 6.90
CA LEU A 41 10.67 8.98 7.74
C LEU A 41 9.60 9.85 7.06
N LEU A 42 9.99 10.66 6.06
CA LEU A 42 9.05 11.42 5.24
C LEU A 42 8.05 10.52 4.48
N SER A 43 8.38 9.26 4.21
CA SER A 43 7.44 8.28 3.62
C SER A 43 6.31 7.86 4.56
N CYS A 44 6.43 8.17 5.87
CA CYS A 44 5.35 8.02 6.85
C CYS A 44 4.45 9.26 6.93
N LYS A 45 4.92 10.42 6.43
CA LYS A 45 4.12 11.65 6.44
C LYS A 45 2.88 11.43 5.57
N ASN A 46 1.70 11.53 6.19
CA ASN A 46 0.37 11.37 5.58
C ASN A 46 -0.03 9.94 5.18
N ALA A 47 0.78 8.91 5.45
CA ALA A 47 0.34 7.53 5.24
C ALA A 47 -0.82 7.20 6.19
N ASN A 48 -1.94 6.71 5.66
CA ASN A 48 -3.12 6.32 6.45
C ASN A 48 -3.36 4.80 6.47
N ALA A 49 -2.55 4.04 5.73
CA ALA A 49 -2.59 2.59 5.73
C ALA A 49 -1.24 1.97 5.36
N LEU A 50 -1.11 0.68 5.63
CA LEU A 50 -0.05 -0.20 5.18
C LEU A 50 -0.63 -1.28 4.28
N LEU A 51 -0.16 -1.39 3.05
CA LEU A 51 -0.46 -2.57 2.23
C LEU A 51 0.35 -3.76 2.74
N ILE A 52 -0.30 -4.92 2.83
CA ILE A 52 0.33 -6.16 3.27
C ILE A 52 0.73 -6.94 2.01
N LEU A 53 1.99 -6.84 1.63
CA LEU A 53 2.49 -7.40 0.39
C LEU A 53 3.21 -8.73 0.66
N PRO A 54 2.93 -9.79 -0.13
CA PRO A 54 3.66 -11.03 0.00
C PRO A 54 5.10 -10.84 -0.49
N GLY A 55 6.03 -11.61 0.10
CA GLY A 55 7.38 -11.72 -0.44
C GLY A 55 7.38 -12.58 -1.70
N LYS A 56 8.23 -12.25 -2.67
CA LYS A 56 8.44 -13.08 -3.85
C LYS A 56 8.94 -14.45 -3.43
N ASN A 57 8.26 -15.49 -3.89
CA ASN A 57 8.75 -16.85 -3.77
C ASN A 57 8.73 -17.51 -5.16
N GLU A 58 9.93 -17.82 -5.66
CA GLU A 58 10.16 -18.46 -6.96
C GLU A 58 9.49 -19.85 -7.04
N GLU A 59 9.44 -20.58 -5.92
CA GLU A 59 8.82 -21.91 -5.85
C GLU A 59 7.29 -21.86 -5.94
N LYS A 60 6.67 -20.73 -5.58
CA LYS A 60 5.20 -20.58 -5.53
C LYS A 60 4.61 -19.89 -6.76
N GLN A 61 5.38 -19.66 -7.82
CA GLN A 61 4.95 -18.94 -9.04
C GLN A 61 4.22 -17.61 -8.71
N GLN A 62 4.65 -16.90 -7.68
CA GLN A 62 3.99 -15.68 -7.25
C GLN A 62 4.35 -14.52 -8.19
N LYS A 63 3.40 -13.59 -8.39
CA LYS A 63 3.58 -12.39 -9.20
C LYS A 63 4.82 -11.61 -8.73
N GLU A 64 5.73 -11.26 -9.63
CA GLU A 64 6.88 -10.41 -9.29
C GLU A 64 6.52 -8.93 -9.13
N VAL A 65 5.42 -8.53 -9.76
CA VAL A 65 4.95 -7.15 -9.87
C VAL A 65 3.45 -7.14 -9.65
N LEU A 66 2.99 -6.24 -8.78
CA LEU A 66 1.58 -5.88 -8.70
C LEU A 66 1.27 -4.86 -9.79
N GLN A 67 0.21 -5.13 -10.54
CA GLN A 67 -0.27 -4.24 -11.58
C GLN A 67 -1.21 -3.19 -10.99
N GLU A 68 -1.41 -2.10 -11.72
CA GLU A 68 -2.48 -1.17 -11.40
C GLU A 68 -3.83 -1.91 -11.38
N GLY A 69 -4.66 -1.63 -10.37
CA GLY A 69 -5.95 -2.29 -10.18
C GLY A 69 -5.90 -3.64 -9.44
N ASP A 70 -4.72 -4.23 -9.19
CA ASP A 70 -4.63 -5.41 -8.32
C ASP A 70 -5.14 -5.09 -6.90
N ILE A 71 -6.06 -5.94 -6.42
CA ILE A 71 -6.63 -5.86 -5.06
C ILE A 71 -5.71 -6.57 -4.09
N VAL A 72 -5.37 -5.88 -3.00
CA VAL A 72 -4.49 -6.40 -1.95
C VAL A 72 -5.02 -6.01 -0.57
N SER A 73 -4.66 -6.80 0.45
CA SER A 73 -5.02 -6.51 1.83
C SER A 73 -4.28 -5.27 2.34
N ALA A 74 -4.98 -4.46 3.13
CA ALA A 74 -4.43 -3.29 3.78
C ALA A 74 -4.76 -3.28 5.27
N MET A 75 -3.80 -2.81 6.07
CA MET A 75 -3.98 -2.50 7.48
C MET A 75 -4.15 -0.99 7.61
N LEU A 76 -5.28 -0.54 8.15
CA LEU A 76 -5.51 0.88 8.40
C LEU A 76 -4.61 1.36 9.55
N LEU A 77 -3.93 2.48 9.33
CA LEU A 77 -3.23 3.20 10.40
C LEU A 77 -4.27 4.13 11.03
N GLY A 78 -4.79 3.72 12.19
CA GLY A 78 -5.78 4.48 12.90
C GLY A 78 -5.23 5.86 13.27
N PHE A 79 -5.78 6.91 12.67
CA PHE A 79 -5.81 8.23 13.27
C PHE A 79 -7.25 8.72 13.15
N ASN A 80 -7.93 8.82 14.30
CA ASN A 80 -9.15 9.59 14.46
C ASN A 80 -8.93 10.95 13.76
N GLN A 81 -9.60 11.17 12.64
CA GLN A 81 -9.63 12.46 11.94
C GLN A 81 -10.61 13.44 12.62
N TYR A 82 -10.66 13.39 13.96
CA TYR A 82 -11.21 14.45 14.78
C TYR A 82 -10.05 15.28 15.33
N ALA A 83 -9.42 16.05 14.45
CA ALA A 83 -8.83 17.31 14.86
C ALA A 83 -9.75 18.37 14.27
N ASN A 84 -10.50 19.04 15.17
CA ASN A 84 -11.44 20.12 14.86
C ASN A 84 -10.85 21.18 13.92
#